data_AF-A0A8B6Y290-F1
#
_entry.id   AF-A0A8B6Y290-F1
#
_cell.length_a   1.000
_cell.length_b   1.000
_cell.length_c   1.000
_cell.angle_alpha   90.00
_cell.angle_beta   90.00
_cell.angle_gamma   90.00
#
_symmetry.space_group_name_H-M   'P 1'
#
loop_
_entity.id
_entity.type
_entity.pdbx_description
1 polymer ?
#
loop_
_entity_poly.entity_id
_entity_poly.type
_entity_poly.pdbx_seq_one_letter_code
_entity_poly.pdbx_strand_id
1 'polypeptide(L)'
;MYSGWISERRSVEDECGCSSVLNSYPQNVGRDVTSSIIRSLVLLPNDKKGFFKTTKDLEWTMDVICYGLTMSLAEAEMIKNCVFLYLEWITVMLLKPKPGIPVQIIENKEHYFSVMLKHMANLFIPRESSATFVQASFCVKVLQNVREIVEEGHLKKASLENVLRFYLGVSGHLLSVPPVQGGLAEQLCGKLINCLLNVWLHACCNNFPSPPLWCTLAEMVLTWRHHHMLILQWNKLMFSLTCKVLMILYGPDYPLPSSYNDEDPKSEPVNLPSNMSNEVVVQCWHRFMHIIGNPVDLCKYEEISNTEQFRLYNSQFDRLPELHPSLKSLPDSFYNIMNGISVMVSMFLGASKCNDQIKSPQTFYRGERKLTSISVSEKQVGLKDTKKSSSLPRYFEKSNLAKLVRDDINIQSKQSKRNVECVVDTNSVLHIFSAWLFETCLTGIDLEKVLHTVGKISLGLPLSCLEMSKDDKEQHR
;
A
#
# COMPACT_ATOMS: atom_id res chain seq x y z
N MET A 1 0.37 11.62 11.67
CA MET A 1 0.23 12.31 10.36
C MET A 1 -1.21 12.74 10.07
N TYR A 2 -2.21 11.89 10.27
CA TYR A 2 -3.61 12.18 9.88
C TYR A 2 -4.61 12.37 11.04
N SER A 3 -4.14 12.57 12.28
CA SER A 3 -4.98 12.60 13.50
C SER A 3 -6.07 13.69 13.55
N GLY A 4 -6.05 14.67 12.63
CA GLY A 4 -7.08 15.70 12.51
C GLY A 4 -7.99 15.57 11.29
N TRP A 5 -7.82 14.52 10.47
CA TRP A 5 -8.60 14.31 9.24
C TRP A 5 -9.59 13.17 9.42
N ILE A 6 -10.80 13.36 8.87
CA ILE A 6 -11.86 12.35 8.91
C ILE A 6 -11.70 11.44 7.68
N SER A 7 -11.61 10.14 7.94
CA SER A 7 -11.58 9.11 6.91
C SER A 7 -12.90 9.02 6.14
N GLU A 8 -12.79 8.82 4.84
CA GLU A 8 -13.91 8.61 3.91
C GLU A 8 -14.26 7.11 3.76
N ARG A 9 -13.69 6.22 4.58
CA ARG A 9 -13.81 4.75 4.46
C ARG A 9 -15.24 4.27 4.18
N ARG A 10 -16.23 4.71 4.97
CA ARG A 10 -17.63 4.28 4.80
C ARG A 10 -18.18 4.63 3.42
N SER A 11 -17.94 5.87 2.97
CA SER A 11 -18.37 6.31 1.64
C SER A 11 -17.71 5.51 0.52
N VAL A 12 -16.49 5.03 0.73
CA VAL A 12 -15.73 4.24 -0.24
C VAL A 12 -16.20 2.78 -0.25
N GLU A 13 -16.54 2.22 0.91
CA GLU A 13 -17.05 0.85 1.04
C GLU A 13 -18.48 0.73 0.47
N ASP A 14 -19.31 1.77 0.62
CA ASP A 14 -20.68 1.83 0.09
C ASP A 14 -20.73 1.96 -1.45
N GLU A 15 -19.61 2.24 -2.12
CA GLU A 15 -19.56 2.37 -3.59
C GLU A 15 -19.54 1.02 -4.34
N CYS A 16 -19.36 -0.10 -3.64
CA CYS A 16 -19.42 -1.44 -4.22
C CYS A 16 -20.82 -2.07 -4.04
N GLY A 17 -21.31 -2.83 -5.02
CA GLY A 17 -22.62 -3.50 -4.93
C GLY A 17 -23.79 -2.69 -5.49
N CYS A 18 -23.58 -1.97 -6.58
CA CYS A 18 -24.65 -1.27 -7.30
C CYS A 18 -25.74 -2.26 -7.73
N SER A 19 -26.99 -1.97 -7.37
CA SER A 19 -28.15 -2.77 -7.74
C SER A 19 -28.88 -2.14 -8.92
N SER A 20 -29.13 -2.94 -9.95
CA SER A 20 -30.00 -2.58 -11.07
C SER A 20 -31.46 -2.82 -10.73
N VAL A 21 -32.36 -2.11 -11.40
CA VAL A 21 -33.81 -2.37 -11.35
C VAL A 21 -34.13 -3.83 -11.71
N LEU A 22 -33.35 -4.43 -12.62
CA LEU A 22 -33.51 -5.82 -13.03
C LEU A 22 -33.29 -6.84 -11.90
N ASN A 23 -32.59 -6.48 -10.83
CA ASN A 23 -32.47 -7.35 -9.64
C ASN A 23 -33.83 -7.55 -8.92
N SER A 24 -34.81 -6.68 -9.16
CA SER A 24 -36.17 -6.80 -8.60
C SER A 24 -37.04 -7.82 -9.34
N TYR A 25 -36.60 -8.27 -10.52
CA TYR A 25 -37.30 -9.23 -11.35
C TYR A 25 -36.72 -10.65 -11.15
N PRO A 26 -37.47 -11.70 -11.53
CA PRO A 26 -36.92 -13.06 -11.56
C PRO A 26 -35.64 -13.12 -12.41
N GLN A 27 -34.63 -13.87 -11.97
CA GLN A 27 -33.31 -13.93 -12.61
C GLN A 27 -33.37 -14.24 -14.11
N ASN A 28 -34.30 -15.11 -14.53
CA ASN A 28 -34.50 -15.45 -15.94
C ASN A 28 -34.88 -14.22 -16.78
N VAL A 29 -35.77 -13.38 -16.26
CA VAL A 29 -36.22 -12.16 -16.95
C VAL A 29 -35.06 -11.16 -17.08
N GLY A 30 -34.36 -10.89 -15.97
CA GLY A 30 -33.20 -9.99 -16.01
C GLY A 30 -32.13 -10.48 -16.98
N ARG A 31 -31.83 -11.78 -16.95
CA ARG A 31 -30.88 -12.42 -17.87
C ARG A 31 -31.30 -12.26 -19.34
N ASP A 32 -32.56 -12.55 -19.68
CA ASP A 32 -33.02 -12.53 -21.08
C ASP A 32 -33.07 -11.10 -21.63
N VAL A 33 -33.48 -10.12 -20.81
CA VAL A 33 -33.47 -8.69 -21.14
C VAL A 33 -32.03 -8.23 -21.39
N THR A 34 -31.12 -8.51 -20.46
CA THR A 34 -29.70 -8.14 -20.61
C THR A 34 -29.07 -8.82 -21.80
N SER A 35 -29.31 -10.12 -22.00
CA SER A 35 -28.80 -10.87 -23.15
C SER A 35 -29.23 -10.24 -24.48
N SER A 36 -30.52 -9.91 -24.60
CA SER A 36 -31.07 -9.32 -25.83
C SER A 36 -30.46 -7.95 -26.12
N ILE A 37 -30.46 -7.06 -25.14
CA ILE A 37 -29.99 -5.67 -25.30
C ILE A 37 -28.49 -5.64 -25.59
N ILE A 38 -27.68 -6.34 -24.79
CA ILE A 38 -26.22 -6.31 -24.92
C ILE A 38 -25.75 -6.95 -26.23
N ARG A 39 -26.36 -8.06 -26.66
CA ARG A 39 -26.03 -8.66 -27.97
C ARG A 39 -26.37 -7.72 -29.12
N SER A 40 -27.52 -7.06 -29.08
CA SER A 40 -27.86 -6.05 -30.07
C SER A 40 -26.83 -4.92 -30.09
N LEU A 41 -26.42 -4.41 -28.93
CA LEU A 41 -25.45 -3.31 -28.83
C LEU A 41 -24.05 -3.65 -29.34
N VAL A 42 -23.57 -4.87 -29.08
CA VAL A 42 -22.26 -5.33 -29.56
C VAL A 42 -22.25 -5.57 -31.07
N LEU A 43 -23.39 -5.95 -31.65
CA LEU A 43 -23.55 -6.15 -33.10
C LEU A 43 -23.76 -4.84 -33.88
N LEU A 44 -24.03 -3.72 -33.21
CA LEU A 44 -24.17 -2.43 -33.87
C LEU A 44 -22.86 -2.04 -34.56
N PRO A 45 -22.91 -1.50 -35.79
CA PRO A 45 -21.74 -0.92 -36.44
C PRO A 45 -21.08 0.15 -35.56
N ASN A 46 -19.77 0.38 -35.75
CA ASN A 46 -19.00 1.39 -35.01
C ASN A 46 -19.60 2.80 -35.03
N ASP A 47 -20.54 3.10 -35.93
CA ASP A 47 -21.30 4.34 -35.92
C ASP A 47 -22.57 4.19 -35.06
N LYS A 48 -22.40 4.14 -33.73
CA LYS A 48 -23.51 4.14 -32.76
C LYS A 48 -24.21 5.51 -32.65
N LYS A 49 -23.92 6.44 -33.57
CA LYS A 49 -24.53 7.77 -33.60
C LYS A 49 -26.03 7.65 -33.82
N GLY A 50 -26.80 8.05 -32.81
CA GLY A 50 -28.26 8.08 -32.86
C GLY A 50 -28.97 6.80 -32.40
N PHE A 51 -28.25 5.80 -31.87
CA PHE A 51 -28.91 4.64 -31.24
C PHE A 51 -29.71 5.08 -30.00
N PHE A 52 -29.07 5.87 -29.13
CA PHE A 52 -29.73 6.50 -28.00
C PHE A 52 -30.33 7.83 -28.47
N LYS A 53 -31.65 7.99 -28.37
CA LYS A 53 -32.34 9.22 -28.74
C LYS A 53 -32.42 10.17 -27.55
N THR A 54 -32.54 9.62 -26.35
CA THR A 54 -32.65 10.38 -25.10
C THR A 54 -31.62 9.92 -24.07
N THR A 55 -31.36 10.80 -23.09
CA THR A 55 -30.55 10.48 -21.90
C THR A 55 -31.12 9.26 -21.14
N LYS A 56 -32.44 9.13 -21.10
CA LYS A 56 -33.12 8.00 -20.43
C LYS A 56 -32.84 6.66 -21.13
N ASP A 57 -32.73 6.65 -22.46
CA ASP A 57 -32.40 5.44 -23.21
C ASP A 57 -31.00 4.92 -22.83
N LEU A 58 -30.05 5.85 -22.66
CA LEU A 58 -28.70 5.55 -22.21
C LEU A 58 -28.69 5.06 -20.76
N GLU A 59 -29.33 5.80 -19.85
CA GLU A 59 -29.38 5.46 -18.42
C GLU A 59 -30.00 4.08 -18.18
N TRP A 60 -31.11 3.77 -18.87
CA TRP A 60 -31.71 2.45 -18.86
C TRP A 60 -30.73 1.37 -19.34
N THR A 61 -30.00 1.64 -20.43
CA THR A 61 -29.02 0.70 -20.95
C THR A 61 -27.83 0.52 -19.99
N MET A 62 -27.41 1.57 -19.31
CA MET A 62 -26.39 1.48 -18.27
C MET A 62 -26.87 0.67 -17.06
N ASP A 63 -28.15 0.75 -16.69
CA ASP A 63 -28.75 -0.11 -15.66
C ASP A 63 -28.74 -1.59 -16.09
N VAL A 64 -29.06 -1.87 -17.36
CA VAL A 64 -28.98 -3.22 -17.94
C VAL A 64 -27.54 -3.75 -17.92
N ILE A 65 -26.55 -2.91 -18.23
CA ILE A 65 -25.12 -3.28 -18.13
C ILE A 65 -24.74 -3.50 -16.66
N CYS A 66 -25.21 -2.68 -15.72
CA CYS A 66 -25.00 -2.86 -14.28
C CYS A 66 -25.44 -4.25 -13.81
N TYR A 67 -26.65 -4.68 -14.21
CA TYR A 67 -27.12 -6.04 -13.97
C TYR A 67 -26.25 -7.10 -14.66
N GLY A 68 -25.87 -6.88 -15.92
CA GLY A 68 -24.98 -7.78 -16.65
C GLY A 68 -23.65 -8.03 -15.94
N LEU A 69 -23.14 -7.03 -15.23
CA LEU A 69 -21.93 -7.11 -14.43
C LEU A 69 -22.12 -7.87 -13.11
N THR A 70 -23.34 -8.11 -12.61
CA THR A 70 -23.61 -8.90 -11.40
C THR A 70 -23.95 -10.38 -11.68
N MET A 71 -24.13 -10.75 -12.95
CA MET A 71 -24.55 -12.10 -13.35
C MET A 71 -23.61 -13.22 -12.88
N SER A 72 -24.10 -14.46 -12.81
CA SER A 72 -23.26 -15.61 -12.47
C SER A 72 -22.19 -15.89 -13.54
N LEU A 73 -21.10 -16.54 -13.16
CA LEU A 73 -20.01 -16.86 -14.10
C LEU A 73 -20.39 -17.89 -15.18
N ALA A 74 -21.57 -18.52 -15.09
CA ALA A 74 -22.12 -19.31 -16.18
C ALA A 74 -22.39 -18.46 -17.44
N GLU A 75 -22.64 -17.15 -17.26
CA GLU A 75 -22.91 -16.17 -18.31
C GLU A 75 -21.66 -15.32 -18.62
N ALA A 76 -20.46 -15.92 -18.54
CA ALA A 76 -19.18 -15.23 -18.71
C ALA A 76 -19.07 -14.42 -20.02
N GLU A 77 -19.66 -14.90 -21.12
CA GLU A 77 -19.66 -14.16 -22.38
C GLU A 77 -20.50 -12.88 -22.30
N MET A 78 -21.61 -12.90 -21.56
CA MET A 78 -22.42 -11.70 -21.33
C MET A 78 -21.69 -10.69 -20.46
N ILE A 79 -21.02 -11.15 -19.39
CA ILE A 79 -20.18 -10.30 -18.53
C ILE A 79 -19.06 -9.67 -19.35
N LYS A 80 -18.37 -10.46 -20.19
CA LYS A 80 -17.31 -9.98 -21.10
C LYS A 80 -17.81 -8.88 -22.02
N ASN A 81 -19.01 -9.03 -22.60
CA ASN A 81 -19.60 -8.03 -23.48
C ASN A 81 -19.97 -6.74 -22.72
N CYS A 82 -20.49 -6.86 -21.50
CA CYS A 82 -20.76 -5.72 -20.62
C CYS A 82 -19.47 -4.94 -20.28
N VAL A 83 -18.42 -5.67 -19.89
CA VAL A 83 -17.08 -5.12 -19.66
C VAL A 83 -16.56 -4.42 -20.91
N PHE A 84 -16.64 -5.07 -22.07
CA PHE A 84 -16.18 -4.52 -23.33
C PHE A 84 -16.86 -3.18 -23.67
N LEU A 85 -18.19 -3.09 -23.53
CA LEU A 85 -18.94 -1.85 -23.80
C LEU A 85 -18.47 -0.71 -22.90
N TYR A 86 -18.33 -0.93 -21.60
CA TYR A 86 -17.83 0.11 -20.69
C TYR A 86 -16.37 0.45 -20.94
N LEU A 87 -15.51 -0.53 -21.26
CA LEU A 87 -14.12 -0.27 -21.63
C LEU A 87 -13.98 0.48 -22.97
N GLU A 88 -14.98 0.41 -23.85
CA GLU A 88 -15.04 1.26 -25.05
C GLU A 88 -15.48 2.68 -24.67
N TRP A 89 -16.55 2.83 -23.90
CA TRP A 89 -17.15 4.13 -23.57
C TRP A 89 -16.28 4.99 -22.65
N ILE A 90 -15.58 4.38 -21.70
CA ILE A 90 -14.68 5.04 -20.76
C ILE A 90 -13.50 5.75 -21.46
N THR A 91 -13.15 5.35 -22.70
CA THR A 91 -12.12 6.01 -23.51
C THR A 91 -12.45 7.46 -23.87
N VAL A 92 -13.69 7.92 -23.62
CA VAL A 92 -14.08 9.34 -23.71
C VAL A 92 -13.22 10.26 -22.83
N MET A 93 -12.55 9.71 -21.81
CA MET A 93 -11.62 10.43 -20.94
C MET A 93 -10.24 10.65 -21.56
N LEU A 94 -9.90 9.89 -22.61
CA LEU A 94 -8.60 9.99 -23.28
C LEU A 94 -8.59 11.16 -24.27
N LEU A 95 -7.38 11.60 -24.63
CA LEU A 95 -7.15 12.61 -25.67
C LEU A 95 -7.69 12.18 -27.04
N LYS A 96 -7.64 10.88 -27.34
CA LYS A 96 -8.15 10.27 -28.56
C LYS A 96 -9.14 9.17 -28.22
N PRO A 97 -10.42 9.52 -27.99
CA PRO A 97 -11.46 8.53 -27.70
C PRO A 97 -11.61 7.54 -28.86
N LYS A 98 -12.01 6.30 -28.53
CA LYS A 98 -12.39 5.33 -29.57
C LYS A 98 -13.63 5.81 -30.32
N PRO A 99 -13.76 5.51 -31.63
CA PRO A 99 -14.99 5.81 -32.36
C PRO A 99 -16.16 5.01 -31.80
N GLY A 100 -17.38 5.53 -31.95
CA GLY A 100 -18.61 4.83 -31.56
C GLY A 100 -19.12 5.10 -30.14
N ILE A 101 -18.53 6.06 -29.43
CA ILE A 101 -19.05 6.48 -28.12
C ILE A 101 -20.37 7.25 -28.31
N PRO A 102 -21.43 6.90 -27.56
CA PRO A 102 -22.69 7.65 -27.55
C PRO A 102 -22.52 9.16 -27.28
N VAL A 103 -23.26 9.99 -28.01
CA VAL A 103 -23.17 11.47 -27.90
C VAL A 103 -23.49 11.94 -26.47
N GLN A 104 -24.47 11.32 -25.82
CA GLN A 104 -24.87 11.63 -24.45
C GLN A 104 -23.71 11.42 -23.45
N ILE A 105 -22.88 10.39 -23.68
CA ILE A 105 -21.68 10.16 -22.87
C ILE A 105 -20.66 11.26 -23.12
N ILE A 106 -20.49 11.71 -24.37
CA ILE A 106 -19.55 12.79 -24.70
C ILE A 106 -19.99 14.11 -24.03
N GLU A 107 -21.28 14.42 -24.07
CA GLU A 107 -21.87 15.65 -23.50
C GLU A 107 -21.68 15.75 -21.98
N ASN A 108 -21.83 14.63 -21.25
CA ASN A 108 -21.66 14.59 -19.79
C ASN A 108 -20.65 13.53 -19.34
N LYS A 109 -19.46 13.58 -19.93
CA LYS A 109 -18.44 12.54 -19.78
C LYS A 109 -18.02 12.25 -18.34
N GLU A 110 -17.90 13.26 -17.49
CA GLU A 110 -17.45 13.12 -16.11
C GLU A 110 -18.47 12.35 -15.26
N HIS A 111 -19.75 12.65 -15.45
CA HIS A 111 -20.84 11.98 -14.75
C HIS A 111 -20.88 10.49 -15.14
N TYR A 112 -20.95 10.21 -16.44
CA TYR A 112 -21.05 8.83 -16.92
C TYR A 112 -19.81 8.01 -16.62
N PHE A 113 -18.62 8.62 -16.64
CA PHE A 113 -17.39 7.97 -16.19
C PHE A 113 -17.49 7.49 -14.74
N SER A 114 -17.99 8.35 -13.83
CA SER A 114 -18.20 7.97 -12.43
C SER A 114 -19.22 6.81 -12.30
N VAL A 115 -20.32 6.86 -13.04
CA VAL A 115 -21.33 5.78 -13.05
C VAL A 115 -20.74 4.46 -13.55
N MET A 116 -19.97 4.49 -14.65
CA MET A 116 -19.32 3.29 -15.20
C MET A 116 -18.34 2.67 -14.20
N LEU A 117 -17.53 3.46 -13.49
CA LEU A 117 -16.62 2.96 -12.45
C LEU A 117 -17.39 2.23 -11.34
N LYS A 118 -18.47 2.85 -10.82
CA LYS A 118 -19.33 2.26 -9.78
C LYS A 118 -19.94 0.94 -10.23
N HIS A 119 -20.46 0.87 -11.44
CA HIS A 119 -21.01 -0.36 -11.98
C HIS A 119 -19.93 -1.44 -12.17
N MET A 120 -18.74 -1.10 -12.66
CA MET A 120 -17.63 -2.04 -12.82
C MET A 120 -17.11 -2.58 -11.49
N ALA A 121 -17.30 -1.87 -10.36
CA ALA A 121 -16.96 -2.37 -9.04
C ALA A 121 -17.68 -3.69 -8.70
N ASN A 122 -18.88 -3.94 -9.26
CA ASN A 122 -19.62 -5.20 -9.10
C ASN A 122 -18.86 -6.44 -9.60
N LEU A 123 -17.88 -6.26 -10.50
CA LEU A 123 -17.01 -7.37 -10.95
C LEU A 123 -16.05 -7.84 -9.87
N PHE A 124 -15.75 -7.00 -8.88
CA PHE A 124 -14.79 -7.29 -7.82
C PHE A 124 -15.44 -7.98 -6.62
N ILE A 125 -16.76 -8.22 -6.67
CA ILE A 125 -17.47 -9.01 -5.66
C ILE A 125 -17.21 -10.49 -5.96
N PRO A 126 -16.59 -11.26 -5.04
CA PRO A 126 -16.30 -12.68 -5.24
C PRO A 126 -17.57 -13.49 -5.54
N ARG A 127 -17.48 -14.43 -6.50
CA ARG A 127 -18.58 -15.34 -6.87
C ARG A 127 -18.17 -16.78 -6.58
N GLU A 128 -19.11 -17.57 -6.06
CA GLU A 128 -18.89 -19.00 -5.87
C GLU A 128 -18.88 -19.72 -7.23
N SER A 129 -17.70 -20.06 -7.72
CA SER A 129 -17.55 -20.77 -8.99
C SER A 129 -16.12 -21.30 -9.18
N SER A 130 -15.98 -22.38 -9.96
CA SER A 130 -14.68 -22.85 -10.45
C SER A 130 -14.06 -21.90 -11.50
N ALA A 131 -14.84 -20.97 -12.07
CA ALA A 131 -14.40 -20.05 -13.12
C ALA A 131 -13.83 -18.72 -12.60
N THR A 132 -13.38 -18.64 -11.34
CA THR A 132 -12.81 -17.42 -10.72
C THR A 132 -11.71 -16.76 -11.57
N PHE A 133 -10.91 -17.55 -12.28
CA PHE A 133 -9.89 -17.03 -13.21
C PHE A 133 -10.46 -16.18 -14.34
N VAL A 134 -11.63 -16.53 -14.85
CA VAL A 134 -12.30 -15.76 -15.90
C VAL A 134 -12.73 -14.40 -15.34
N GLN A 135 -13.32 -14.38 -14.14
CA GLN A 135 -13.68 -13.14 -13.45
C GLN A 135 -12.45 -12.26 -13.18
N ALA A 136 -11.36 -12.86 -12.69
CA ALA A 136 -10.10 -12.17 -12.45
C ALA A 136 -9.57 -11.53 -13.74
N SER A 137 -9.67 -12.22 -14.88
CA SER A 137 -9.24 -11.67 -16.17
C SER A 137 -10.03 -10.42 -16.59
N PHE A 138 -11.33 -10.35 -16.27
CA PHE A 138 -12.14 -9.14 -16.51
C PHE A 138 -11.75 -8.01 -15.57
N CYS A 139 -11.55 -8.31 -14.29
CA CYS A 139 -11.11 -7.34 -13.29
C CYS A 139 -9.76 -6.72 -13.67
N VAL A 140 -8.78 -7.54 -14.08
CA VAL A 140 -7.46 -7.07 -14.53
C VAL A 140 -7.60 -6.11 -15.71
N LYS A 141 -8.45 -6.41 -16.70
CA LYS A 141 -8.71 -5.51 -17.83
C LYS A 141 -9.27 -4.17 -17.38
N VAL A 142 -10.23 -4.18 -16.45
CA VAL A 142 -10.80 -2.95 -15.88
C VAL A 142 -9.72 -2.13 -15.17
N LEU A 143 -8.94 -2.74 -14.27
CA LEU A 143 -7.86 -2.06 -13.57
C LEU A 143 -6.87 -1.43 -14.57
N GLN A 144 -6.43 -2.18 -15.57
CA GLN A 144 -5.46 -1.69 -16.56
C GLN A 144 -6.01 -0.52 -17.39
N ASN A 145 -7.27 -0.59 -17.86
CA ASN A 145 -7.86 0.48 -18.67
C ASN A 145 -8.11 1.74 -17.83
N VAL A 146 -8.58 1.60 -16.58
CA VAL A 146 -8.77 2.75 -15.68
C VAL A 146 -7.41 3.37 -15.35
N ARG A 147 -6.36 2.56 -15.17
CA ARG A 147 -4.98 3.04 -15.00
C ARG A 147 -4.52 3.84 -16.23
N GLU A 148 -4.65 3.29 -17.43
CA GLU A 148 -4.31 3.96 -18.69
C GLU A 148 -5.00 5.33 -18.83
N ILE A 149 -6.28 5.42 -18.43
CA ILE A 149 -7.01 6.68 -18.42
C ILE A 149 -6.39 7.71 -17.48
N VAL A 150 -5.88 7.32 -16.32
CA VAL A 150 -5.20 8.24 -15.40
C VAL A 150 -3.81 8.63 -15.93
N GLU A 151 -3.15 7.73 -16.65
CA GLU A 151 -1.81 7.96 -17.21
C GLU A 151 -1.85 8.88 -18.44
N GLU A 152 -2.81 8.67 -19.34
CA GLU A 152 -2.88 9.34 -20.64
C GLU A 152 -4.03 10.36 -20.76
N GLY A 153 -5.01 10.31 -19.87
CA GLY A 153 -6.20 11.15 -19.91
C GLY A 153 -6.06 12.49 -19.18
N HIS A 154 -7.00 13.40 -19.44
CA HIS A 154 -7.11 14.68 -18.75
C HIS A 154 -8.30 14.69 -17.80
N LEU A 155 -8.13 14.05 -16.65
CA LEU A 155 -9.16 13.99 -15.62
C LEU A 155 -9.19 15.29 -14.83
N LYS A 156 -10.40 15.77 -14.55
CA LYS A 156 -10.58 16.79 -13.51
C LYS A 156 -10.29 16.18 -12.15
N LYS A 157 -9.94 17.03 -11.18
CA LYS A 157 -9.72 16.63 -9.77
C LYS A 157 -10.82 15.71 -9.24
N ALA A 158 -12.10 16.07 -9.42
CA ALA A 158 -13.22 15.26 -8.93
C ALA A 158 -13.25 13.85 -9.53
N SER A 159 -12.99 13.73 -10.84
CA SER A 159 -12.98 12.44 -11.55
C SER A 159 -11.79 11.58 -11.15
N LEU A 160 -10.63 12.21 -10.93
CA LEU A 160 -9.46 11.53 -10.39
C LEU A 160 -9.70 11.01 -8.97
N GLU A 161 -10.35 11.81 -8.10
CA GLU A 161 -10.76 11.33 -6.78
C GLU A 161 -11.75 10.17 -6.86
N ASN A 162 -12.69 10.19 -7.81
CA ASN A 162 -13.61 9.05 -8.04
C ASN A 162 -12.85 7.79 -8.48
N VAL A 163 -11.77 7.92 -9.26
CA VAL A 163 -10.91 6.78 -9.58
C VAL A 163 -10.20 6.25 -8.32
N LEU A 164 -9.68 7.13 -7.47
CA LEU A 164 -9.06 6.72 -6.21
C LEU A 164 -10.06 6.02 -5.29
N ARG A 165 -11.29 6.53 -5.16
CA ARG A 165 -12.37 5.88 -4.40
C ARG A 165 -12.74 4.53 -4.99
N PHE A 166 -12.84 4.41 -6.31
CA PHE A 166 -13.03 3.12 -6.99
C PHE A 166 -11.94 2.10 -6.61
N TYR A 167 -10.66 2.46 -6.74
CA TYR A 167 -9.55 1.56 -6.39
C TYR A 167 -9.53 1.20 -4.89
N LEU A 168 -9.79 2.16 -4.01
CA LEU A 168 -9.88 1.92 -2.58
C LEU A 168 -11.06 1.00 -2.24
N GLY A 169 -12.23 1.22 -2.84
CA GLY A 169 -13.45 0.44 -2.59
C GLY A 169 -13.28 -1.02 -3.00
N VAL A 170 -12.79 -1.27 -4.23
CA VAL A 170 -12.55 -2.65 -4.69
C VAL A 170 -11.42 -3.33 -3.89
N SER A 171 -10.41 -2.58 -3.46
CA SER A 171 -9.34 -3.10 -2.58
C SER A 171 -9.87 -3.42 -1.19
N GLY A 172 -10.71 -2.56 -0.62
CA GLY A 172 -11.35 -2.78 0.67
C GLY A 172 -12.21 -4.04 0.65
N HIS A 173 -13.02 -4.22 -0.39
CA HIS A 173 -13.89 -5.38 -0.53
C HIS A 173 -13.11 -6.71 -0.67
N LEU A 174 -11.99 -6.70 -1.42
CA LEU A 174 -11.21 -7.92 -1.68
C LEU A 174 -10.15 -8.24 -0.64
N LEU A 175 -9.45 -7.22 -0.14
CA LEU A 175 -8.22 -7.40 0.65
C LEU A 175 -8.45 -7.31 2.16
N SER A 176 -9.59 -6.78 2.61
CA SER A 176 -9.90 -6.73 4.05
C SER A 176 -10.43 -8.08 4.56
N VAL A 177 -10.92 -8.93 3.66
CA VAL A 177 -11.40 -10.28 3.97
C VAL A 177 -10.20 -11.24 4.05
N PRO A 178 -10.22 -12.25 4.95
CA PRO A 178 -9.17 -13.27 5.00
C PRO A 178 -8.99 -13.96 3.63
N PRO A 179 -7.75 -14.21 3.19
CA PRO A 179 -7.49 -14.77 1.87
C PRO A 179 -7.97 -16.21 1.80
N VAL A 180 -8.81 -16.49 0.81
CA VAL A 180 -9.29 -17.83 0.48
C VAL A 180 -8.44 -18.39 -0.67
N GLN A 181 -7.91 -19.59 -0.49
CA GLN A 181 -7.08 -20.25 -1.49
C GLN A 181 -7.83 -20.42 -2.82
N GLY A 182 -7.22 -19.99 -3.92
CA GLY A 182 -7.82 -19.98 -5.26
C GLY A 182 -8.90 -18.92 -5.47
N GLY A 183 -9.20 -18.10 -4.45
CA GLY A 183 -10.22 -17.07 -4.48
C GLY A 183 -9.83 -15.85 -5.34
N LEU A 184 -10.81 -14.99 -5.61
CA LEU A 184 -10.64 -13.81 -6.45
C LEU A 184 -9.59 -12.84 -5.89
N ALA A 185 -9.57 -12.64 -4.57
CA ALA A 185 -8.62 -11.77 -3.89
C ALA A 185 -7.17 -12.22 -4.09
N GLU A 186 -6.88 -13.52 -3.97
CA GLU A 186 -5.52 -14.07 -4.17
C GLU A 186 -5.03 -13.85 -5.61
N GLN A 187 -5.91 -14.07 -6.60
CA GLN A 187 -5.57 -13.90 -8.02
C GLN A 187 -5.34 -12.43 -8.42
N LEU A 188 -6.00 -11.50 -7.75
CA LEU A 188 -5.94 -10.07 -8.08
C LEU A 188 -4.96 -9.27 -7.21
N CYS A 189 -4.67 -9.70 -5.99
CA CYS A 189 -3.98 -8.90 -4.97
C CYS A 189 -2.76 -8.15 -5.50
N GLY A 190 -1.82 -8.86 -6.13
CA GLY A 190 -0.59 -8.26 -6.66
C GLY A 190 -0.85 -7.20 -7.74
N LYS A 191 -1.75 -7.47 -8.69
CA LYS A 191 -2.08 -6.52 -9.78
C LYS A 191 -2.93 -5.36 -9.30
N LEU A 192 -3.86 -5.60 -8.38
CA LEU A 192 -4.72 -4.57 -7.78
C LEU A 192 -3.90 -3.55 -6.98
N ILE A 193 -3.03 -4.01 -6.08
CA ILE A 193 -2.18 -3.15 -5.27
C ILE A 193 -1.21 -2.37 -6.17
N ASN A 194 -0.60 -3.03 -7.15
CA ASN A 194 0.26 -2.33 -8.10
C ASN A 194 -0.51 -1.23 -8.85
N CYS A 195 -1.71 -1.50 -9.37
CA CYS A 195 -2.49 -0.48 -10.07
C CYS A 195 -2.91 0.66 -9.13
N LEU A 196 -3.36 0.35 -7.91
CA LEU A 196 -3.71 1.36 -6.88
C LEU A 196 -2.51 2.28 -6.63
N LEU A 197 -1.32 1.74 -6.36
CA LEU A 197 -0.12 2.54 -6.07
C LEU A 197 0.30 3.40 -7.27
N ASN A 198 0.28 2.85 -8.49
CA ASN A 198 0.61 3.61 -9.71
C ASN A 198 -0.40 4.74 -9.97
N VAL A 199 -1.69 4.43 -9.93
CA VAL A 199 -2.75 5.43 -10.10
C VAL A 199 -2.66 6.52 -9.03
N TRP A 200 -2.33 6.15 -7.80
CA TRP A 200 -2.12 7.12 -6.72
C TRP A 200 -0.92 8.04 -6.99
N LEU A 201 0.20 7.52 -7.49
CA LEU A 201 1.36 8.33 -7.90
C LEU A 201 1.01 9.30 -9.03
N HIS A 202 0.31 8.83 -10.07
CA HIS A 202 -0.16 9.70 -11.15
C HIS A 202 -1.12 10.77 -10.63
N ALA A 203 -2.01 10.42 -9.70
CA ALA A 203 -2.86 11.38 -9.03
C ALA A 203 -2.04 12.45 -8.31
N CYS A 204 -0.99 12.06 -7.58
CA CYS A 204 -0.08 12.99 -6.92
C CYS A 204 0.60 13.99 -7.87
N CYS A 205 0.87 13.58 -9.12
CA CYS A 205 1.47 14.45 -10.14
C CYS A 205 0.46 15.46 -10.70
N ASN A 206 -0.77 15.02 -10.95
CA ASN A 206 -1.78 15.81 -11.65
C ASN A 206 -2.61 16.67 -10.69
N ASN A 207 -3.15 16.07 -9.63
CA ASN A 207 -3.86 16.75 -8.56
C ASN A 207 -3.65 15.99 -7.26
N PHE A 208 -2.76 16.52 -6.41
CA PHE A 208 -2.39 15.89 -5.16
C PHE A 208 -3.63 15.48 -4.33
N PRO A 209 -3.80 14.20 -3.98
CA PRO A 209 -5.00 13.71 -3.29
C PRO A 209 -5.24 14.43 -1.97
N SER A 210 -6.52 14.61 -1.63
CA SER A 210 -6.92 15.28 -0.40
C SER A 210 -6.41 14.53 0.84
N PRO A 211 -6.14 15.24 1.96
CA PRO A 211 -5.73 14.58 3.20
C PRO A 211 -6.73 13.51 3.72
N PRO A 212 -8.07 13.68 3.61
CA PRO A 212 -9.03 12.61 3.90
C PRO A 212 -8.78 11.33 3.10
N LEU A 213 -8.52 11.41 1.79
CA LEU A 213 -8.23 10.23 0.96
C LEU A 213 -6.95 9.51 1.41
N TRP A 214 -5.90 10.25 1.74
CA TRP A 214 -4.68 9.68 2.31
C TRP A 214 -4.92 9.02 3.68
N CYS A 215 -5.77 9.61 4.52
CA CYS A 215 -6.20 9.01 5.78
C CYS A 215 -6.90 7.67 5.51
N THR A 216 -7.86 7.65 4.58
CA THR A 216 -8.58 6.43 4.18
C THR A 216 -7.63 5.35 3.66
N LEU A 217 -6.69 5.69 2.77
CA LEU A 217 -5.69 4.75 2.26
C LEU A 217 -4.86 4.17 3.41
N ALA A 218 -4.31 5.02 4.28
CA ALA A 218 -3.49 4.58 5.40
C ALA A 218 -4.26 3.63 6.31
N GLU A 219 -5.48 3.99 6.70
CA GLU A 219 -6.33 3.14 7.54
C GLU A 219 -6.63 1.79 6.86
N MET A 220 -6.99 1.78 5.58
CA MET A 220 -7.35 0.55 4.85
C MET A 220 -6.14 -0.37 4.67
N VAL A 221 -4.96 0.18 4.36
CA VAL A 221 -3.72 -0.60 4.20
C VAL A 221 -3.37 -1.39 5.48
N LEU A 222 -3.66 -0.84 6.67
CA LEU A 222 -3.46 -1.57 7.94
C LEU A 222 -4.28 -2.86 8.03
N THR A 223 -5.47 -2.87 7.41
CA THR A 223 -6.37 -4.04 7.37
C THR A 223 -5.99 -5.06 6.30
N TRP A 224 -5.02 -4.77 5.44
CA TRP A 224 -4.61 -5.61 4.32
C TRP A 224 -3.25 -6.30 4.54
N ARG A 225 -2.61 -6.05 5.69
CA ARG A 225 -1.21 -6.45 5.96
C ARG A 225 -0.99 -7.96 6.02
N HIS A 226 -2.06 -8.75 6.09
CA HIS A 226 -2.01 -10.22 5.96
C HIS A 226 -1.79 -10.70 4.52
N HIS A 227 -1.85 -9.82 3.52
CA HIS A 227 -1.50 -10.13 2.14
C HIS A 227 -0.04 -9.86 1.84
N HIS A 228 0.77 -10.90 1.66
CA HIS A 228 2.20 -10.76 1.37
C HIS A 228 2.51 -9.89 0.13
N MET A 229 1.65 -9.93 -0.90
CA MET A 229 1.81 -9.12 -2.11
C MET A 229 1.77 -7.61 -1.83
N LEU A 230 1.06 -7.16 -0.79
CA LEU A 230 1.07 -5.76 -0.37
C LEU A 230 2.47 -5.30 0.00
N ILE A 231 3.15 -6.10 0.82
CA ILE A 231 4.48 -5.79 1.33
C ILE A 231 5.50 -5.76 0.19
N LEU A 232 5.42 -6.73 -0.73
CA LEU A 232 6.32 -6.76 -1.89
C LEU A 232 6.16 -5.52 -2.79
N GLN A 233 4.92 -5.12 -3.09
CA GLN A 233 4.67 -3.94 -3.93
C GLN A 233 5.04 -2.64 -3.22
N TRP A 234 4.75 -2.54 -1.92
CA TRP A 234 5.16 -1.41 -1.09
C TRP A 234 6.68 -1.25 -1.05
N ASN A 235 7.41 -2.35 -0.84
CA ASN A 235 8.87 -2.36 -0.83
C ASN A 235 9.46 -1.86 -2.16
N LYS A 236 8.94 -2.35 -3.31
CA LYS A 236 9.38 -1.88 -4.63
C LYS A 236 9.11 -0.39 -4.84
N LEU A 237 7.92 0.08 -4.44
CA LEU A 237 7.57 1.49 -4.52
C LEU A 237 8.52 2.35 -3.67
N MET A 238 8.74 1.94 -2.42
CA MET A 238 9.60 2.65 -1.49
C MET A 238 11.04 2.68 -1.96
N PHE A 239 11.54 1.61 -2.56
CA PHE A 239 12.86 1.60 -3.20
C PHE A 239 12.97 2.63 -4.33
N SER A 240 12.04 2.60 -5.30
CA SER A 240 12.05 3.54 -6.43
C SER A 240 11.95 5.00 -5.97
N LEU A 241 11.08 5.30 -5.00
CA LEU A 241 10.95 6.63 -4.42
C LEU A 241 12.22 7.03 -3.65
N THR A 242 12.84 6.11 -2.90
CA THR A 242 14.09 6.36 -2.17
C THR A 242 15.24 6.69 -3.13
N CYS A 243 15.37 5.96 -4.24
CA CYS A 243 16.33 6.30 -5.30
C CYS A 243 16.17 7.75 -5.77
N LYS A 244 14.93 8.17 -6.07
CA LYS A 244 14.65 9.55 -6.51
C LYS A 244 14.93 10.58 -5.42
N VAL A 245 14.57 10.31 -4.17
CA VAL A 245 14.87 11.19 -3.03
C VAL A 245 16.39 11.36 -2.86
N LEU A 246 17.17 10.28 -2.99
CA LEU A 246 18.63 10.36 -2.91
C LEU A 246 19.23 11.18 -4.05
N MET A 247 18.72 11.05 -5.28
CA MET A 247 19.14 11.91 -6.39
C MET A 247 18.82 13.38 -6.14
N ILE A 248 17.69 13.69 -5.51
CA ILE A 248 17.30 15.06 -5.14
C ILE A 248 18.24 15.62 -4.07
N LEU A 249 18.61 14.81 -3.07
CA LEU A 249 19.42 15.25 -1.93
C LEU A 249 20.91 15.34 -2.23
N TYR A 250 21.45 14.36 -2.95
CA TYR A 250 22.90 14.17 -3.15
C TYR A 250 23.34 14.38 -4.60
N GLY A 251 22.42 14.61 -5.53
CA GLY A 251 22.69 14.82 -6.94
C GLY A 251 22.64 13.53 -7.77
N PRO A 252 22.74 13.66 -9.11
CA PRO A 252 22.57 12.55 -10.06
C PRO A 252 23.70 11.52 -10.01
N ASP A 253 24.89 11.89 -9.52
CA ASP A 253 26.07 11.02 -9.44
C ASP A 253 26.08 10.12 -8.19
N TYR A 254 25.03 10.17 -7.37
CA TYR A 254 24.93 9.35 -6.18
C TYR A 254 24.88 7.85 -6.54
N PRO A 255 25.67 6.98 -5.87
CA PRO A 255 25.71 5.56 -6.19
C PRO A 255 24.41 4.86 -5.75
N LEU A 256 23.53 4.59 -6.70
CA LEU A 256 22.29 3.86 -6.49
C LEU A 256 22.45 2.37 -6.79
N PRO A 257 21.74 1.48 -6.06
CA PRO A 257 21.60 0.08 -6.46
C PRO A 257 20.89 -0.04 -7.82
N SER A 258 21.25 -1.05 -8.61
CA SER A 258 20.63 -1.34 -9.92
C SER A 258 19.19 -1.85 -9.79
N SER A 259 18.88 -2.58 -8.72
CA SER A 259 17.57 -3.19 -8.50
C SER A 259 17.27 -3.32 -7.00
N TYR A 260 16.00 -3.49 -6.66
CA TYR A 260 15.59 -3.80 -5.28
C TYR A 260 15.96 -5.25 -4.89
N ASN A 261 15.90 -6.18 -5.85
CA ASN A 261 16.28 -7.59 -5.72
C ASN A 261 16.78 -8.09 -7.09
N ASP A 262 18.03 -8.55 -7.19
CA ASP A 262 18.60 -9.11 -8.43
C ASP A 262 18.02 -10.50 -8.80
N GLU A 263 17.20 -11.11 -7.93
CA GLU A 263 16.78 -12.51 -8.06
C GLU A 263 15.45 -12.75 -8.80
N ASP A 264 14.66 -11.71 -9.09
CA ASP A 264 13.37 -11.89 -9.79
C ASP A 264 13.28 -11.08 -11.10
N PRO A 265 13.85 -11.60 -12.20
CA PRO A 265 13.89 -10.94 -13.52
C PRO A 265 12.50 -10.75 -14.16
N LYS A 266 11.43 -11.28 -13.56
CA LYS A 266 10.03 -11.06 -14.00
C LYS A 266 9.31 -9.98 -13.20
N SER A 267 9.96 -9.39 -12.20
CA SER A 267 9.36 -8.32 -11.42
C SER A 267 9.35 -7.03 -12.23
N GLU A 268 8.18 -6.63 -12.73
CA GLU A 268 8.00 -5.32 -13.35
C GLU A 268 8.45 -4.23 -12.35
N PRO A 269 9.38 -3.34 -12.72
CA PRO A 269 9.75 -2.22 -11.87
C PRO A 269 8.53 -1.31 -11.69
N VAL A 270 8.42 -0.67 -10.52
CA VAL A 270 7.42 0.38 -10.31
C VAL A 270 7.82 1.56 -11.18
N ASN A 271 7.10 1.74 -12.29
CA ASN A 271 7.30 2.85 -13.23
C ASN A 271 6.79 4.13 -12.58
N LEU A 272 7.69 4.89 -11.97
CA LEU A 272 7.34 6.21 -11.47
C LEU A 272 6.94 7.14 -12.63
N PRO A 273 5.90 7.97 -12.47
CA PRO A 273 5.55 8.97 -13.47
C PRO A 273 6.75 9.87 -13.80
N SER A 274 7.00 10.10 -15.09
CA SER A 274 8.14 10.89 -15.55
C SER A 274 8.05 12.37 -15.19
N ASN A 275 6.84 12.87 -14.94
CA ASN A 275 6.52 14.25 -14.63
C ASN A 275 6.48 14.58 -13.13
N MET A 276 6.99 13.71 -12.24
CA MET A 276 7.03 13.99 -10.81
C MET A 276 7.99 15.14 -10.48
N SER A 277 7.47 16.20 -9.84
CA SER A 277 8.31 17.24 -9.24
C SER A 277 9.02 16.73 -7.99
N ASN A 278 10.14 17.36 -7.60
CA ASN A 278 10.90 16.96 -6.42
C ASN A 278 10.06 17.00 -5.13
N GLU A 279 9.18 18.00 -4.99
CA GLU A 279 8.26 18.11 -3.87
C GLU A 279 7.27 16.94 -3.82
N VAL A 280 6.68 16.59 -4.97
CA VAL A 280 5.74 15.46 -5.06
C VAL A 280 6.46 14.15 -4.74
N VAL A 281 7.70 13.94 -5.22
CA VAL A 281 8.50 12.77 -4.87
C VAL A 281 8.69 12.65 -3.36
N VAL A 282 9.14 13.73 -2.69
CA VAL A 282 9.41 13.72 -1.25
C VAL A 282 8.11 13.51 -0.44
N GLN A 283 7.01 14.16 -0.84
CA GLN A 283 5.70 13.99 -0.20
C GLN A 283 5.18 12.56 -0.36
N CYS A 284 5.26 11.99 -1.56
CA CYS A 284 4.88 10.60 -1.83
C CYS A 284 5.74 9.64 -1.01
N TRP A 285 7.06 9.79 -1.05
CA TRP A 285 8.00 8.94 -0.29
C TRP A 285 7.65 8.94 1.20
N HIS A 286 7.47 10.12 1.79
CA HIS A 286 7.14 10.23 3.20
C HIS A 286 5.77 9.63 3.54
N ARG A 287 4.73 9.89 2.73
CA ARG A 287 3.37 9.39 3.01
C ARG A 287 3.28 7.88 2.79
N PHE A 288 3.79 7.37 1.67
CA PHE A 288 3.81 5.93 1.37
C PHE A 288 4.68 5.15 2.34
N MET A 289 5.74 5.75 2.90
CA MET A 289 6.47 5.09 3.98
C MET A 289 5.51 4.75 5.12
N HIS A 290 4.73 5.74 5.58
CA HIS A 290 3.91 5.62 6.79
C HIS A 290 2.57 4.87 6.62
N ILE A 291 2.11 4.58 5.39
CA ILE A 291 0.81 3.88 5.22
C ILE A 291 0.79 2.46 5.78
N ILE A 292 1.95 1.81 5.93
CA ILE A 292 2.02 0.44 6.46
C ILE A 292 1.88 0.36 7.99
N GLY A 293 1.89 1.52 8.65
CA GLY A 293 1.85 1.62 10.11
C GLY A 293 3.10 1.10 10.78
N ASN A 294 2.97 0.71 12.04
CA ASN A 294 4.08 0.14 12.80
C ASN A 294 4.28 -1.34 12.41
N PRO A 295 5.47 -1.74 11.92
CA PRO A 295 5.72 -3.14 11.57
C PRO A 295 5.55 -4.10 12.75
N VAL A 296 5.83 -3.64 13.98
CA VAL A 296 5.71 -4.42 15.22
C VAL A 296 4.30 -4.97 15.45
N ASP A 297 3.28 -4.28 14.97
CA ASP A 297 1.89 -4.74 15.09
C ASP A 297 1.67 -6.10 14.42
N LEU A 298 2.47 -6.45 13.39
CA LEU A 298 2.38 -7.74 12.72
C LEU A 298 2.90 -8.91 13.56
N CYS A 299 3.64 -8.63 14.63
CA CYS A 299 4.02 -9.63 15.61
C CYS A 299 2.86 -9.96 16.59
N LYS A 300 1.80 -9.14 16.60
CA LYS A 300 0.60 -9.32 17.44
C LYS A 300 -0.56 -9.77 16.56
N TYR A 301 -0.83 -11.07 16.56
CA TYR A 301 -1.88 -11.65 15.73
C TYR A 301 -3.27 -11.04 16.02
N GLU A 302 -3.49 -10.54 17.24
CA GLU A 302 -4.76 -9.92 17.66
C GLU A 302 -5.10 -8.65 16.88
N GLU A 303 -4.11 -7.89 16.41
CA GLU A 303 -4.33 -6.63 15.69
C GLU A 303 -5.02 -6.86 14.34
N ILE A 304 -4.77 -8.01 13.71
CA ILE A 304 -5.36 -8.39 12.42
C ILE A 304 -6.59 -9.25 12.62
N SER A 305 -6.55 -10.21 13.57
CA SER A 305 -7.67 -11.13 13.80
C SER A 305 -8.92 -10.44 14.36
N ASN A 306 -8.75 -9.32 15.08
CA ASN A 306 -9.86 -8.53 15.63
C ASN A 306 -10.49 -7.55 14.63
N THR A 307 -9.95 -7.44 13.41
CA THR A 307 -10.58 -6.61 12.38
C THR A 307 -12.00 -7.10 12.08
N GLU A 308 -12.91 -6.17 11.80
CA GLU A 308 -14.33 -6.45 11.60
C GLU A 308 -14.56 -7.54 10.54
N GLN A 309 -13.83 -7.45 9.42
CA GLN A 309 -13.95 -8.38 8.31
C GLN A 309 -13.44 -9.79 8.66
N PHE A 310 -12.34 -9.92 9.43
CA PHE A 310 -11.91 -11.23 9.94
C PHE A 310 -12.94 -11.83 10.88
N ARG A 311 -13.51 -11.04 11.78
CA ARG A 311 -14.55 -11.52 12.71
C ARG A 311 -15.80 -11.97 11.97
N LEU A 312 -16.30 -11.18 11.02
CA LEU A 312 -17.48 -11.51 10.22
C LEU A 312 -17.26 -12.78 9.40
N TYR A 313 -16.11 -12.88 8.71
CA TYR A 313 -15.77 -14.07 7.92
C TYR A 313 -15.71 -15.32 8.80
N ASN A 314 -14.98 -15.28 9.91
CA ASN A 314 -14.82 -16.47 10.76
C ASN A 314 -16.11 -16.87 11.49
N SER A 315 -16.98 -15.89 11.80
CA SER A 315 -18.31 -16.16 12.36
C SER A 315 -19.22 -16.91 11.38
N GLN A 316 -19.06 -16.71 10.07
CA GLN A 316 -19.82 -17.46 9.06
C GLN A 316 -19.43 -18.95 8.99
N PHE A 317 -18.21 -19.29 9.42
CA PHE A 317 -17.66 -20.65 9.33
C PHE A 317 -17.45 -21.33 10.70
N ASP A 318 -17.97 -20.74 11.80
CA ASP A 318 -17.78 -21.20 13.18
C ASP A 318 -16.29 -21.46 13.54
N ARG A 319 -15.39 -20.59 13.06
CA ARG A 319 -13.94 -20.68 13.32
C ARG A 319 -13.47 -19.56 14.25
N LEU A 320 -12.41 -19.82 15.00
CA LEU A 320 -11.72 -18.77 15.74
C LEU A 320 -10.85 -17.95 14.77
N PRO A 321 -10.95 -16.60 14.75
CA PRO A 321 -10.17 -15.75 13.86
C PRO A 321 -8.65 -15.97 13.93
N GLU A 322 -8.13 -16.28 15.12
CA GLU A 322 -6.71 -16.52 15.41
C GLU A 322 -6.14 -17.77 14.72
N LEU A 323 -6.99 -18.71 14.30
CA LEU A 323 -6.55 -19.95 13.66
C LEU A 323 -6.40 -19.85 12.14
N HIS A 324 -6.70 -18.68 11.55
CA HIS A 324 -6.70 -18.53 10.10
C HIS A 324 -5.26 -18.69 9.52
N PRO A 325 -5.05 -19.49 8.45
CA PRO A 325 -3.72 -19.76 7.90
C PRO A 325 -2.92 -18.51 7.50
N SER A 326 -3.60 -17.44 7.06
CA SER A 326 -2.95 -16.18 6.66
C SER A 326 -2.24 -15.46 7.81
N LEU A 327 -2.58 -15.78 9.05
CA LEU A 327 -1.89 -15.22 10.21
C LEU A 327 -0.48 -15.82 10.36
N LYS A 328 -0.26 -17.07 9.88
CA LYS A 328 1.06 -17.71 9.92
C LYS A 328 2.10 -17.01 9.04
N SER A 329 1.68 -16.26 8.01
CA SER A 329 2.57 -15.48 7.14
C SER A 329 2.89 -14.07 7.66
N LEU A 330 2.38 -13.67 8.82
CA LEU A 330 2.66 -12.35 9.39
C LEU A 330 4.12 -12.15 9.83
N PRO A 331 4.80 -13.14 10.47
CA PRO A 331 6.22 -13.02 10.75
C PRO A 331 7.07 -12.82 9.49
N ASP A 332 6.74 -13.53 8.40
CA ASP A 332 7.40 -13.34 7.11
C ASP A 332 7.11 -11.94 6.55
N SER A 333 5.87 -11.46 6.69
CA SER A 333 5.48 -10.11 6.26
C SER A 333 6.24 -9.04 7.04
N PHE A 334 6.37 -9.19 8.36
CA PHE A 334 7.20 -8.36 9.22
C PHE A 334 8.66 -8.35 8.76
N TYR A 335 9.25 -9.53 8.57
CA TYR A 335 10.63 -9.65 8.08
C TYR A 335 10.82 -8.91 6.74
N ASN A 336 9.88 -9.06 5.81
CA ASN A 336 9.96 -8.40 4.50
C ASN A 336 9.84 -6.88 4.59
N ILE A 337 9.02 -6.34 5.49
CA ILE A 337 8.97 -4.90 5.75
C ILE A 337 10.31 -4.42 6.32
N MET A 338 10.83 -5.11 7.33
CA MET A 338 12.10 -4.74 7.97
C MET A 338 13.29 -4.85 7.02
N ASN A 339 13.29 -5.84 6.12
CA ASN A 339 14.28 -5.95 5.07
C ASN A 339 14.21 -4.75 4.11
N GLY A 340 13.00 -4.34 3.68
CA GLY A 340 12.83 -3.14 2.85
C GLY A 340 13.31 -1.87 3.54
N ILE A 341 13.02 -1.70 4.83
CA ILE A 341 13.53 -0.60 5.65
C ILE A 341 15.06 -0.64 5.72
N SER A 342 15.65 -1.81 5.95
CA SER A 342 17.11 -1.99 5.98
C SER A 342 17.76 -1.58 4.65
N VAL A 343 17.16 -1.97 3.51
CA VAL A 343 17.61 -1.54 2.17
C VAL A 343 17.54 -0.03 2.05
N MET A 344 16.42 0.60 2.42
CA MET A 344 16.29 2.07 2.39
C MET A 344 17.37 2.76 3.22
N VAL A 345 17.57 2.33 4.47
CA VAL A 345 18.60 2.89 5.36
C VAL A 345 20.00 2.70 4.77
N SER A 346 20.30 1.51 4.22
CA SER A 346 21.58 1.21 3.57
C SER A 346 21.84 2.12 2.37
N MET A 347 20.79 2.43 1.60
CA MET A 347 20.87 3.38 0.48
C MET A 347 21.17 4.79 0.96
N PHE A 348 20.60 5.26 2.08
CA PHE A 348 20.93 6.57 2.67
C PHE A 348 22.36 6.64 3.23
N LEU A 349 22.89 5.51 3.70
CA LEU A 349 24.26 5.41 4.22
C LEU A 349 25.32 5.24 3.12
N GLY A 350 24.92 5.05 1.85
CA GLY A 350 25.84 4.75 0.76
C GLY A 350 26.50 3.36 0.86
N ALA A 351 25.93 2.46 1.68
CA ALA A 351 26.45 1.12 1.94
C ALA A 351 26.11 0.12 0.82
N SER A 352 25.42 0.57 -0.24
CA SER A 352 24.97 -0.20 -1.40
C SER A 352 26.09 -0.89 -2.21
N LYS A 353 27.36 -0.74 -1.81
CA LYS A 353 28.52 -1.47 -2.38
C LYS A 353 29.03 -2.63 -1.51
N CYS A 354 28.43 -2.94 -0.36
CA CYS A 354 28.96 -3.95 0.56
C CYS A 354 28.00 -5.14 0.73
N ASN A 355 27.80 -5.94 -0.32
CA ASN A 355 27.08 -7.21 -0.17
C ASN A 355 27.74 -8.44 -0.82
N ASP A 356 28.99 -8.33 -1.29
CA ASP A 356 29.71 -9.50 -1.82
C ASP A 356 30.21 -10.48 -0.72
N GLN A 357 30.00 -10.23 0.58
CA GLN A 357 30.54 -11.11 1.64
C GLN A 357 29.67 -11.35 2.89
N ILE A 358 28.34 -11.18 2.85
CA ILE A 358 27.49 -11.71 3.93
C ILE A 358 26.90 -13.04 3.49
N LYS A 359 27.72 -14.10 3.56
CA LYS A 359 27.20 -15.48 3.61
C LYS A 359 26.44 -15.65 4.93
N SER A 360 25.20 -16.11 4.82
CA SER A 360 24.30 -16.67 5.85
C SER A 360 24.83 -16.75 7.30
N PRO A 361 24.05 -16.34 8.32
CA PRO A 361 24.43 -16.61 9.71
C PRO A 361 24.39 -18.11 9.94
N GLN A 362 25.58 -18.73 10.00
CA GLN A 362 25.71 -20.09 10.49
C GLN A 362 25.30 -20.11 11.96
N THR A 363 24.26 -20.91 12.21
CA THR A 363 23.84 -21.47 13.49
C THR A 363 24.96 -21.58 14.52
N PHE A 364 24.93 -20.73 15.54
CA PHE A 364 25.72 -20.94 16.76
C PHE A 364 24.91 -21.77 17.76
N TYR A 365 25.07 -23.09 17.71
CA TYR A 365 24.85 -23.96 18.86
C TYR A 365 26.17 -24.68 19.22
N ARG A 366 26.67 -24.34 20.41
CA ARG A 366 27.27 -25.23 21.44
C ARG A 366 28.68 -25.84 21.23
N GLY A 367 29.56 -25.53 22.19
CA GLY A 367 30.71 -26.33 22.67
C GLY A 367 32.04 -25.97 22.01
N GLU A 368 33.19 -25.82 22.67
CA GLU A 368 33.64 -26.03 24.05
C GLU A 368 34.84 -25.09 24.31
N ARG A 369 35.11 -24.79 25.59
CA ARG A 369 36.27 -24.02 26.02
C ARG A 369 37.56 -24.83 25.78
N LYS A 370 38.58 -24.21 25.21
CA LYS A 370 39.99 -24.48 25.56
C LYS A 370 40.81 -23.19 25.47
N LEU A 371 41.29 -22.74 26.62
CA LEU A 371 42.42 -21.81 26.76
C LEU A 371 43.70 -22.52 26.34
N THR A 372 44.56 -21.82 25.61
CA THR A 372 46.05 -21.86 25.53
C THR A 372 46.42 -21.23 24.18
N SER A 373 47.42 -20.36 23.99
CA SER A 373 48.48 -19.83 24.83
C SER A 373 49.08 -18.65 24.07
N ILE A 374 49.59 -17.68 24.81
CA ILE A 374 50.40 -16.55 24.37
C ILE A 374 51.71 -17.05 23.75
N SER A 375 52.13 -16.48 22.62
CA SER A 375 53.54 -16.42 22.23
C SER A 375 53.83 -15.11 21.52
N VAL A 376 54.59 -14.27 22.23
CA VAL A 376 55.26 -13.05 21.77
C VAL A 376 56.54 -13.45 21.03
N SER A 377 56.83 -12.81 19.89
CA SER A 377 58.19 -12.67 19.37
C SER A 377 58.34 -11.31 18.68
N GLU A 378 59.24 -10.50 19.23
CA GLU A 378 59.70 -9.19 18.74
C GLU A 378 60.89 -9.31 17.77
N LYS A 379 61.16 -8.18 17.07
CA LYS A 379 62.38 -7.74 16.35
C LYS A 379 62.44 -8.15 14.86
N GLN A 380 62.84 -7.28 13.90
CA GLN A 380 63.61 -6.03 13.97
C GLN A 380 63.47 -5.20 12.65
N VAL A 381 63.37 -3.88 12.83
CA VAL A 381 63.93 -2.73 12.07
C VAL A 381 64.25 -2.86 10.56
N GLY A 382 63.70 -1.92 9.78
CA GLY A 382 64.23 -1.47 8.49
C GLY A 382 63.55 -0.18 8.01
N LEU A 383 64.16 0.98 8.28
CA LEU A 383 63.79 2.28 7.72
C LEU A 383 64.12 2.36 6.22
N LYS A 384 63.20 2.93 5.41
CA LYS A 384 63.53 3.88 4.34
C LYS A 384 62.31 4.70 3.93
N ASP A 385 62.47 6.02 4.03
CA ASP A 385 61.54 7.08 3.67
C ASP A 385 61.18 7.09 2.18
N THR A 386 59.92 7.37 1.84
CA THR A 386 59.60 8.42 0.86
C THR A 386 58.16 8.92 0.99
N LYS A 387 58.04 10.24 1.03
CA LYS A 387 56.83 11.06 1.18
C LYS A 387 55.79 10.80 0.08
N LYS A 388 54.50 10.77 0.46
CA LYS A 388 53.45 11.52 -0.25
C LYS A 388 52.26 11.82 0.67
N SER A 389 52.01 13.12 0.80
CA SER A 389 50.84 13.73 1.39
C SER A 389 49.57 13.39 0.60
N SER A 390 48.49 13.05 1.29
CA SER A 390 47.17 13.56 0.94
C SER A 390 46.23 13.47 2.15
N SER A 391 45.83 14.67 2.56
CA SER A 391 44.84 15.02 3.56
C SER A 391 43.49 14.36 3.35
N LEU A 392 42.91 13.89 4.45
CA LEU A 392 41.47 13.69 4.63
C LEU A 392 40.70 14.98 4.28
N PRO A 393 39.65 14.95 3.44
CA PRO A 393 38.68 16.04 3.40
C PRO A 393 37.68 15.87 4.55
N ARG A 394 37.81 16.70 5.57
CA ARG A 394 36.66 17.13 6.38
C ARG A 394 35.81 18.05 5.52
N TYR A 395 34.58 17.69 5.20
CA TYR A 395 33.50 18.63 4.91
C TYR A 395 32.17 18.01 5.35
N PHE A 396 31.72 18.40 6.54
CA PHE A 396 30.29 18.38 6.90
C PHE A 396 29.82 19.81 6.73
N GLU A 397 29.17 20.10 5.60
CA GLU A 397 28.44 21.35 5.43
C GLU A 397 26.97 21.07 5.71
N LYS A 398 26.44 21.67 6.78
CA LYS A 398 25.06 21.55 7.23
C LYS A 398 24.12 22.11 6.15
N SER A 399 23.29 21.28 5.54
CA SER A 399 22.19 21.75 4.69
C SER A 399 20.83 21.65 5.40
N ASN A 400 20.01 22.68 5.20
CA ASN A 400 18.78 22.97 5.93
C ASN A 400 17.61 22.05 5.53
N LEU A 401 17.63 20.78 5.98
CA LEU A 401 16.48 19.86 5.87
C LEU A 401 15.20 20.44 6.49
N ALA A 402 15.36 21.34 7.46
CA ALA A 402 14.27 21.84 8.27
C ALA A 402 13.56 23.08 7.67
N LYS A 403 14.04 23.66 6.56
CA LYS A 403 13.38 24.80 5.89
C LYS A 403 12.38 24.35 4.81
N LEU A 404 12.73 23.33 4.03
CA LEU A 404 11.86 22.81 2.97
C LEU A 404 10.57 22.15 3.50
N VAL A 405 10.57 21.71 4.77
CA VAL A 405 9.40 21.13 5.46
C VAL A 405 8.59 22.20 6.23
N ARG A 406 9.18 23.37 6.52
CA ARG A 406 8.57 24.39 7.39
C ARG A 406 7.74 25.44 6.66
N ASP A 407 8.07 25.76 5.41
CA ASP A 407 7.57 26.99 4.80
C ASP A 407 6.09 26.92 4.31
N ASP A 408 5.43 25.74 4.32
CA ASP A 408 4.04 25.60 3.82
C ASP A 408 2.98 25.14 4.85
N ILE A 409 3.28 25.12 6.15
CA ILE A 409 2.26 24.77 7.18
C ILE A 409 1.48 25.99 7.69
N ASN A 410 1.73 27.20 7.19
CA ASN A 410 1.07 28.39 7.71
C ASN A 410 -0.26 28.71 6.98
N ILE A 411 -1.29 27.92 7.24
CA ILE A 411 -2.69 28.32 6.99
C ILE A 411 -3.28 28.84 8.29
N GLN A 412 -3.60 30.13 8.28
CA GLN A 412 -4.20 30.91 9.36
C GLN A 412 -5.42 30.21 9.98
N SER A 413 -5.36 29.91 11.27
CA SER A 413 -6.54 29.89 12.13
C SER A 413 -6.22 30.58 13.45
N LYS A 414 -6.85 31.74 13.67
CA LYS A 414 -6.91 32.40 14.98
C LYS A 414 -7.87 31.58 15.84
N GLN A 415 -7.37 30.90 16.87
CA GLN A 415 -7.90 31.00 18.23
C GLN A 415 -7.03 30.24 19.25
N SER A 416 -6.79 30.94 20.35
CA SER A 416 -5.94 30.60 21.48
C SER A 416 -6.47 29.40 22.29
N LYS A 417 -5.59 28.43 22.59
CA LYS A 417 -5.23 28.01 23.96
C LYS A 417 -4.06 27.03 23.93
N ARG A 418 -3.07 27.31 24.78
CA ARG A 418 -1.78 26.62 24.93
C ARG A 418 -1.96 25.12 25.22
N ASN A 419 -1.35 24.27 24.39
CA ASN A 419 -0.83 22.96 24.79
C ASN A 419 0.59 22.84 24.23
N VAL A 420 1.51 22.43 25.09
CA VAL A 420 2.96 22.35 24.80
C VAL A 420 3.18 21.24 23.78
N GLU A 421 3.40 21.60 22.52
CA GLU A 421 3.88 20.67 21.49
C GLU A 421 5.36 20.34 21.77
N CYS A 422 5.65 19.06 22.00
CA CYS A 422 7.02 18.56 21.96
C CYS A 422 7.49 18.55 20.51
N VAL A 423 8.10 19.65 20.07
CA VAL A 423 8.73 19.78 18.75
C VAL A 423 9.99 18.92 18.77
N VAL A 424 9.94 17.72 18.17
CA VAL A 424 11.13 16.91 17.95
C VAL A 424 11.86 17.47 16.72
N ASP A 425 12.96 18.19 16.95
CA ASP A 425 13.89 18.59 15.88
C ASP A 425 14.49 17.34 15.22
N THR A 426 14.00 16.97 14.03
CA THR A 426 14.51 15.83 13.26
C THR A 426 15.89 16.16 12.69
N ASN A 427 16.95 15.75 13.38
CA ASN A 427 18.35 16.04 12.98
C ASN A 427 19.01 14.94 12.13
N SER A 428 18.34 13.81 11.87
CA SER A 428 18.87 12.72 11.03
C SER A 428 17.74 11.94 10.36
N VAL A 429 17.99 11.37 9.17
CA VAL A 429 17.08 10.45 8.47
C VAL A 429 16.68 9.27 9.37
N LEU A 430 17.54 8.86 10.30
CA LEU A 430 17.20 7.84 11.29
C LEU A 430 16.06 8.25 12.23
N HIS A 431 15.78 9.55 12.43
CA HIS A 431 14.61 9.99 13.20
C HIS A 431 13.30 9.69 12.47
N ILE A 432 13.33 9.51 11.15
CA ILE A 432 12.15 9.13 10.36
C ILE A 432 11.82 7.65 10.59
N PHE A 433 12.87 6.81 10.72
CA PHE A 433 12.73 5.38 10.96
C PHE A 433 12.74 4.99 12.45
N SER A 434 13.11 5.90 13.35
CA SER A 434 13.51 5.59 14.72
C SER A 434 12.40 4.92 15.51
N ALA A 435 11.17 5.40 15.42
CA ALA A 435 10.02 4.82 16.12
C ALA A 435 9.88 3.32 15.81
N TRP A 436 9.96 2.96 14.52
CA TRP A 436 9.86 1.55 14.10
C TRP A 436 11.09 0.75 14.48
N LEU A 437 12.29 1.29 14.27
CA LEU A 437 13.54 0.58 14.57
C LEU A 437 13.67 0.30 16.07
N PHE A 438 13.38 1.27 16.93
CA PHE A 438 13.46 1.10 18.38
C PHE A 438 12.44 0.08 18.89
N GLU A 439 11.17 0.19 18.49
CA GLU A 439 10.16 -0.77 18.93
C GLU A 439 10.43 -2.17 18.40
N THR A 440 10.91 -2.30 17.15
CA THR A 440 11.34 -3.58 16.57
C THR A 440 12.51 -4.19 17.34
N CYS A 441 13.51 -3.40 17.76
CA CYS A 441 14.57 -3.91 18.61
C CYS A 441 14.06 -4.43 19.96
N LEU A 442 12.95 -3.88 20.47
CA LEU A 442 12.32 -4.33 21.72
C LEU A 442 11.42 -5.56 21.50
N THR A 443 10.90 -5.78 20.28
CA THR A 443 10.16 -7.00 19.96
C THR A 443 11.06 -8.23 20.02
N GLY A 444 10.70 -9.20 20.86
CA GLY A 444 11.50 -10.39 21.13
C GLY A 444 12.53 -10.24 22.25
N ILE A 445 12.69 -9.03 22.82
CA ILE A 445 13.42 -8.83 24.06
C ILE A 445 12.44 -8.97 25.23
N ASP A 446 12.66 -9.99 26.06
CA ASP A 446 12.04 -10.08 27.38
C ASP A 446 12.67 -8.99 28.26
N LEU A 447 12.02 -7.82 28.32
CA LEU A 447 12.53 -6.66 29.04
C LEU A 447 12.77 -6.96 30.52
N GLU A 448 12.01 -7.87 31.12
CA GLU A 448 12.24 -8.33 32.50
C GLU A 448 13.58 -9.05 32.60
N LYS A 449 13.91 -9.96 31.66
CA LYS A 449 15.22 -10.63 31.65
C LYS A 449 16.37 -9.68 31.35
N VAL A 450 16.20 -8.72 30.44
CA VAL A 450 17.25 -7.73 30.13
C VAL A 450 17.45 -6.75 31.27
N LEU A 451 16.38 -6.22 31.88
CA LEU A 451 16.48 -5.36 33.06
C LEU A 451 17.02 -6.11 34.28
N HIS A 452 16.71 -7.41 34.44
CA HIS A 452 17.30 -8.24 35.48
C HIS A 452 18.78 -8.59 35.23
N THR A 453 19.21 -8.59 33.95
CA THR A 453 20.61 -8.79 33.57
C THR A 453 21.41 -7.50 33.67
N VAL A 454 20.82 -6.37 33.28
CA VAL A 454 21.40 -5.01 33.38
C VAL A 454 21.42 -4.54 34.85
N GLY A 455 20.40 -4.86 35.64
CA GLY A 455 20.36 -4.62 37.09
C GLY A 455 21.41 -5.42 37.88
N LYS A 456 22.01 -6.45 37.27
CA LYS A 456 23.17 -7.18 37.84
C LYS A 456 24.53 -6.62 37.41
N ILE A 457 24.57 -5.73 36.42
CA ILE A 457 25.80 -5.03 36.00
C ILE A 457 25.74 -3.60 36.55
N SER A 458 25.93 -3.52 37.88
CA SER A 458 26.35 -2.36 38.68
C SER A 458 26.03 -0.95 38.16
N LEU A 459 24.98 -0.36 38.71
CA LEU A 459 25.09 1.00 39.25
C LEU A 459 24.81 0.88 40.75
N GLY A 460 25.87 0.92 41.55
CA GLY A 460 25.76 0.99 43.00
C GLY A 460 25.09 2.30 43.42
N LEU A 461 23.80 2.24 43.71
CA LEU A 461 23.04 3.20 44.52
C LEU A 461 21.93 2.42 45.25
N PRO A 462 21.61 2.76 46.51
CA PRO A 462 20.84 1.88 47.40
C PRO A 462 19.36 1.80 47.02
N LEU A 463 18.89 0.57 46.75
CA LEU A 463 17.49 0.18 46.75
C LEU A 463 16.89 0.40 48.15
N SER A 464 16.34 1.58 48.38
CA SER A 464 15.57 1.91 49.58
C SER A 464 14.42 2.84 49.21
N CYS A 465 13.60 2.42 48.26
CA CYS A 465 12.27 2.99 47.96
C CYS A 465 11.59 2.03 46.98
N LEU A 466 11.04 0.90 47.46
CA LEU A 466 9.93 0.12 46.84
C LEU A 466 9.72 -1.21 47.59
N GLU A 467 9.50 -1.12 48.89
CA GLU A 467 8.96 -2.16 49.78
C GLU A 467 8.27 -1.32 50.88
N MET A 468 6.98 -1.40 51.23
CA MET A 468 5.94 -2.40 51.07
C MET A 468 4.57 -1.67 51.16
N SER A 469 3.58 -2.12 50.39
CA SER A 469 2.17 -2.02 50.79
C SER A 469 1.40 -3.15 50.13
N LYS A 470 1.63 -4.36 50.63
CA LYS A 470 0.73 -5.51 50.47
C LYS A 470 0.73 -6.27 51.79
N ASP A 471 0.03 -5.72 52.77
CA ASP A 471 -0.54 -6.48 53.87
C ASP A 471 -1.95 -5.93 54.11
N ASP A 472 -2.92 -6.56 53.46
CA ASP A 472 -4.31 -6.57 53.90
C ASP A 472 -5.08 -7.60 53.06
N LYS A 473 -5.07 -8.84 53.57
CA LYS A 473 -6.19 -9.78 53.55
C LYS A 473 -5.73 -11.11 54.11
N GLU A 474 -5.85 -11.26 55.44
CA GLU A 474 -6.56 -12.38 56.06
C GLU A 474 -6.54 -12.26 57.59
N GLN A 475 -7.71 -12.55 58.19
CA GLN A 475 -7.95 -12.93 59.60
C GLN A 475 -8.14 -11.84 60.68
N HIS A 476 -9.42 -11.53 60.95
CA HIS A 476 -10.11 -11.60 62.25
C HIS A 476 -11.63 -11.58 61.94
N ARG A 477 -12.59 -12.31 62.53
CA ARG A 477 -12.75 -13.08 63.78
C ARG A 477 -11.79 -12.81 64.92
#